data_AF-A0A959DBP7-F1
#
_entry.id   AF-A0A959DBP7-F1
#
_cell.length_a   1.000
_cell.length_b   1.000
_cell.length_c   1.000
_cell.angle_alpha   90.00
_cell.angle_beta   90.00
_cell.angle_gamma   90.00
#
_symmetry.space_group_name_H-M   'P 1'
#
loop_
_entity.id
_entity.type
_entity.pdbx_description
1 polymer ?
#
loop_
_entity_poly.entity_id
_entity_poly.type
_entity_poly.pdbx_seq_one_letter_code
_entity_poly.pdbx_strand_id
1 'polypeptide(L)'
;MKMKPRPKILNLYGGIGGNRKLWGGGLDITAVEIDPNIAAVYAALWREDRVIVADAHEYLLAHYDEYDFIWSSPPCPSHSVTNHFLNAQGIRRYPDMALYQEIILLEHFFAKGGGKYVVESVRGYHTPLIPPQTSGRHYFWANFKIPTVEGVKIGRMAKLKDGNRGDKKNNLDALGFDLSPFSGIDKDKVLRNCVSPEIGLAIFQAAKGIYEAQRAEAGTLFG
;
A
#
# COMPACT_ATOMS: atom_id res chain seq x y z
N MET A 1 2.64 12.78 32.86
CA MET A 1 1.77 11.78 32.20
C MET A 1 2.66 10.94 31.28
N LYS A 2 2.87 9.64 31.55
CA LYS A 2 3.67 8.80 30.63
C LYS A 2 2.88 8.64 29.32
N MET A 3 3.44 9.06 28.19
CA MET A 3 2.79 8.83 26.89
C MET A 3 2.60 7.32 26.70
N LYS A 4 1.40 6.90 26.31
CA LYS A 4 1.16 5.51 25.94
C LYS A 4 2.03 5.17 24.72
N PRO A 5 2.71 4.02 24.69
CA PRO A 5 3.52 3.61 23.54
C PRO A 5 2.63 3.48 22.29
N ARG A 6 3.06 4.15 21.23
CA ARG A 6 2.38 4.19 19.92
C ARG A 6 2.85 3.01 19.06
N PRO A 7 2.00 2.45 18.18
CA PRO A 7 2.42 1.37 17.30
C PRO A 7 3.48 1.90 16.32
N LYS A 8 4.56 1.14 16.13
CA LYS A 8 5.55 1.35 15.08
C LYS A 8 5.00 0.83 13.76
N ILE A 9 5.03 1.67 12.73
CA ILE A 9 4.43 1.38 11.44
C ILE A 9 5.50 1.42 10.35
N LEU A 10 5.55 0.38 9.53
CA LEU A 10 6.38 0.33 8.33
C LEU A 10 5.50 0.45 7.09
N ASN A 11 5.79 1.42 6.22
CA ASN A 11 5.12 1.65 4.96
C ASN A 11 6.10 1.43 3.80
N LEU A 12 6.14 0.21 3.28
CA LEU A 12 7.04 -0.20 2.20
C LEU A 12 6.46 0.18 0.85
N TYR A 13 7.36 0.46 -0.11
CA TYR A 13 7.00 0.93 -1.45
C TYR A 13 6.13 2.19 -1.35
N GLY A 14 6.59 3.13 -0.51
CA GLY A 14 5.78 4.25 -0.01
C GLY A 14 5.23 5.15 -1.11
N GLY A 15 5.89 5.22 -2.28
CA GLY A 15 5.51 6.13 -3.35
C GLY A 15 5.41 7.55 -2.82
N ILE A 16 4.29 8.22 -3.09
CA ILE A 16 3.96 9.53 -2.49
C ILE A 16 3.06 9.43 -1.25
N GLY A 17 2.82 8.24 -0.72
CA GLY A 17 1.97 7.99 0.44
C GLY A 17 0.47 7.95 0.12
N GLY A 18 0.07 7.26 -0.94
CA GLY A 18 -1.34 7.11 -1.33
C GLY A 18 -2.21 6.48 -0.24
N ASN A 19 -1.77 5.34 0.30
CA ASN A 19 -2.39 4.66 1.44
C ASN A 19 -2.34 5.50 2.73
N ARG A 20 -1.19 6.13 2.99
CA ARG A 20 -0.86 6.94 4.17
C ARG A 20 -1.74 8.18 4.34
N LYS A 21 -2.27 8.70 3.24
CA LYS A 21 -2.78 10.07 3.14
C LYS A 21 -3.72 10.52 4.26
N LEU A 22 -4.58 9.62 4.73
CA LEU A 22 -5.61 9.95 5.71
C LEU A 22 -5.35 9.38 7.11
N TRP A 23 -4.19 8.76 7.38
CA TRP A 23 -3.92 8.13 8.68
C TRP A 23 -3.85 9.12 9.86
N GLY A 24 -3.73 10.42 9.59
CA GLY A 24 -3.58 11.46 10.59
C GLY A 24 -2.12 11.71 11.01
N GLY A 25 -1.93 12.45 12.10
CA GLY A 25 -0.61 12.79 12.66
C GLY A 25 -0.32 12.07 13.98
N GLY A 26 0.88 12.28 14.52
CA GLY A 26 1.30 11.70 15.79
C GLY A 26 1.56 10.19 15.75
N LEU A 27 1.84 9.64 14.56
CA LEU A 27 2.17 8.23 14.34
C LEU A 27 3.68 8.03 14.28
N ASP A 28 4.16 6.82 14.59
CA ASP A 28 5.57 6.43 14.42
C ASP A 28 5.69 5.63 13.13
N ILE A 29 5.92 6.33 12.01
CA ILE A 29 5.92 5.75 10.67
C ILE A 29 7.33 5.81 10.08
N THR A 30 7.79 4.67 9.57
CA THR A 30 8.92 4.58 8.65
C THR A 30 8.39 4.24 7.26
N ALA A 31 8.66 5.09 6.27
CA ALA A 31 8.37 4.83 4.87
C ALA A 31 9.64 4.49 4.10
N VAL A 32 9.57 3.50 3.21
CA VAL A 32 10.71 3.08 2.37
C VAL A 32 10.35 3.24 0.90
N GLU A 33 11.17 4.00 0.16
CA GLU A 33 10.98 4.27 -1.26
C GLU A 33 12.35 4.30 -1.96
N ILE A 34 12.47 3.58 -3.08
CA ILE A 34 13.76 3.40 -3.76
C ILE A 34 14.14 4.60 -4.62
N ASP A 35 13.16 5.31 -5.20
CA ASP A 35 13.41 6.49 -6.03
C ASP A 35 13.61 7.74 -5.14
N PRO A 36 14.80 8.36 -5.15
CA PRO A 36 15.08 9.52 -4.28
C PRO A 36 14.17 10.73 -4.55
N ASN A 37 13.70 10.94 -5.78
CA ASN A 37 12.82 12.05 -6.13
C ASN A 37 11.41 11.81 -5.61
N ILE A 38 10.91 10.57 -5.71
CA ILE A 38 9.61 10.19 -5.14
C ILE A 38 9.68 10.23 -3.61
N ALA A 39 10.76 9.74 -3.01
CA ALA A 39 10.98 9.80 -1.56
C ALA A 39 11.02 11.25 -1.06
N ALA A 40 11.62 12.18 -1.82
CA ALA A 40 11.61 13.61 -1.50
C ALA A 40 10.19 14.19 -1.53
N VAL A 41 9.33 13.76 -2.47
CA VAL A 41 7.91 14.14 -2.48
C VAL A 41 7.20 13.59 -1.25
N TYR A 42 7.40 12.31 -0.90
CA TYR A 42 6.85 11.71 0.32
C TYR A 42 7.24 12.54 1.55
N ALA A 43 8.52 12.81 1.74
CA ALA A 43 9.03 13.57 2.89
C ALA A 43 8.45 15.00 2.97
N ALA A 44 8.23 15.65 1.82
CA ALA A 44 7.62 16.97 1.77
C ALA A 44 6.14 16.97 2.17
N LEU A 45 5.40 15.91 1.81
CA LEU A 45 3.99 15.71 2.15
C LEU A 45 3.79 15.24 3.60
N TRP A 46 4.72 14.43 4.12
CA TRP A 46 4.60 13.71 5.39
C TRP A 46 5.78 14.01 6.33
N ARG A 47 5.87 15.26 6.80
CA ARG A 47 7.03 15.78 7.54
C ARG A 47 7.34 15.08 8.88
N GLU A 48 6.36 14.40 9.47
CA GLU A 48 6.53 13.64 10.72
C GLU A 48 7.01 12.20 10.49
N ASP A 49 6.86 11.68 9.26
CA ASP A 49 7.23 10.30 8.93
C ASP A 49 8.75 10.22 8.68
N ARG A 50 9.40 9.16 9.17
CA ARG A 50 10.79 8.84 8.81
C ARG A 50 10.80 8.26 7.40
N VAL A 51 11.59 8.84 6.49
CA VAL A 51 11.73 8.34 5.12
C VAL A 51 13.12 7.73 4.91
N ILE A 52 13.15 6.52 4.36
CA ILE A 52 14.38 5.78 4.04
C ILE A 52 14.43 5.55 2.52
N VAL A 53 15.53 5.96 1.90
CA VAL A 53 15.78 5.71 0.48
C VAL A 53 16.55 4.40 0.34
N ALA A 54 15.83 3.31 0.10
CA ALA A 54 16.40 1.96 0.03
C ALA A 54 15.50 1.00 -0.77
N ASP A 55 16.01 -0.18 -1.08
CA ASP A 55 15.21 -1.28 -1.59
C ASP A 55 14.26 -1.78 -0.49
N ALA A 56 12.95 -1.67 -0.72
CA ALA A 56 11.94 -2.05 0.25
C ALA A 56 11.81 -3.57 0.45
N HIS A 57 12.16 -4.38 -0.54
CA HIS A 57 12.15 -5.84 -0.43
C HIS A 57 13.24 -6.31 0.54
N GLU A 58 14.47 -5.81 0.33
CA GLU A 58 15.61 -6.10 1.20
C GLU A 58 15.41 -5.50 2.59
N TYR A 59 14.87 -4.28 2.68
CA TYR A 59 14.56 -3.64 3.96
C TYR A 59 13.55 -4.46 4.76
N LEU A 60 12.50 -4.99 4.12
CA LEU A 60 11.54 -5.85 4.79
C LEU A 60 12.23 -7.08 5.37
N LEU A 61 13.06 -7.79 4.58
CA LEU A 61 13.74 -8.99 5.05
C LEU A 61 14.63 -8.72 6.27
N ALA A 62 15.30 -7.56 6.31
CA ALA A 62 16.20 -7.19 7.39
C ALA A 62 15.49 -6.68 8.66
N HIS A 63 14.25 -6.16 8.54
CA HIS A 63 13.60 -5.39 9.61
C HIS A 63 12.14 -5.78 9.91
N TYR A 64 11.63 -6.88 9.35
CA TYR A 64 10.20 -7.23 9.46
C TYR A 64 9.71 -7.38 10.91
N ASP A 65 10.58 -7.67 11.88
CA ASP A 65 10.26 -7.92 13.28
C ASP A 65 10.37 -6.68 14.19
N GLU A 66 10.72 -5.52 13.65
CA GLU A 66 10.91 -4.28 14.43
C GLU A 66 9.64 -3.42 14.59
N TYR A 67 8.54 -3.82 13.96
CA TYR A 67 7.32 -3.01 13.80
C TYR A 67 6.08 -3.71 14.37
N ASP A 68 5.02 -2.94 14.62
CA ASP A 68 3.71 -3.45 15.07
C ASP A 68 2.74 -3.62 13.90
N PHE A 69 2.86 -2.76 12.88
CA PHE A 69 2.07 -2.81 11.65
C PHE A 69 2.93 -2.61 10.40
N ILE A 70 2.75 -3.47 9.40
CA ILE A 70 3.46 -3.39 8.11
C ILE A 70 2.44 -3.25 6.98
N TRP A 71 2.59 -2.22 6.17
CA TRP A 71 1.97 -2.11 4.86
C TRP A 71 3.03 -2.32 3.79
N SER A 72 2.81 -3.25 2.87
CA SER A 72 3.66 -3.45 1.69
C SER A 72 2.86 -3.39 0.39
N SER A 73 3.39 -2.70 -0.61
CA SER A 73 2.81 -2.58 -1.95
C SER A 73 3.86 -2.88 -3.04
N PRO A 74 4.45 -4.10 -3.08
CA PRO A 74 5.53 -4.41 -4.02
C PRO A 74 5.07 -4.20 -5.47
N PRO A 75 5.84 -3.47 -6.30
CA PRO A 75 5.45 -3.18 -7.67
C PRO A 75 5.43 -4.47 -8.47
N CYS A 76 4.24 -5.01 -8.73
CA CYS A 76 4.11 -6.30 -9.41
C CYS A 76 3.36 -6.22 -10.75
N PRO A 77 3.93 -5.51 -11.75
CA PRO A 77 3.31 -5.42 -13.07
C PRO A 77 3.23 -6.79 -13.75
N SER A 78 4.08 -7.74 -13.40
CA SER A 78 4.10 -9.10 -13.93
C SER A 78 2.87 -9.92 -13.57
N HIS A 79 2.16 -9.65 -12.47
CA HIS A 79 0.90 -10.33 -12.14
C HIS A 79 -0.34 -9.65 -12.72
N SER A 80 -0.29 -8.35 -13.02
CA SER A 80 -1.44 -7.53 -13.41
C SER A 80 -2.29 -8.09 -14.56
N VAL A 81 -3.61 -7.89 -14.50
CA VAL A 81 -4.55 -8.16 -15.60
C VAL A 81 -4.14 -7.54 -16.95
N THR A 82 -3.34 -6.47 -16.92
CA THR A 82 -2.79 -5.82 -18.12
C THR A 82 -1.91 -6.75 -18.97
N ASN A 83 -1.37 -7.83 -18.40
CA ASN A 83 -0.57 -8.81 -19.15
C ASN A 83 -1.36 -9.52 -20.25
N HIS A 84 -2.69 -9.64 -20.18
CA HIS A 84 -3.47 -10.14 -21.33
C HIS A 84 -3.27 -9.27 -22.57
N PHE A 85 -3.28 -7.95 -22.40
CA PHE A 85 -3.06 -7.00 -23.48
C PHE A 85 -1.59 -6.92 -23.88
N LEU A 86 -0.68 -6.83 -22.91
CA LEU A 86 0.75 -6.70 -23.16
C LEU A 86 1.34 -7.94 -23.85
N ASN A 87 0.84 -9.14 -23.50
CA ASN A 87 1.25 -10.38 -24.16
C ASN A 87 0.88 -10.38 -25.65
N ALA A 88 -0.32 -9.91 -26.00
CA ALA A 88 -0.74 -9.74 -27.38
C ALA A 88 0.11 -8.72 -28.16
N GLN A 89 0.81 -7.82 -27.47
CA GLN A 89 1.78 -6.88 -28.03
C GLN A 89 3.23 -7.42 -28.03
N GLY A 90 3.43 -8.69 -27.69
CA GLY A 90 4.74 -9.34 -27.67
C GLY A 90 5.55 -9.16 -26.38
N ILE A 91 5.04 -8.40 -25.40
CA ILE A 91 5.68 -8.24 -24.09
C ILE A 91 5.39 -9.49 -23.26
N ARG A 92 6.42 -10.33 -23.12
CA ARG A 92 6.36 -11.62 -22.42
C ARG A 92 7.30 -11.57 -21.22
N ARG A 93 6.78 -11.96 -20.05
CA ARG A 93 7.53 -12.00 -18.79
C ARG A 93 6.96 -13.06 -17.87
N TYR A 94 7.80 -13.62 -17.01
CA TYR A 94 7.35 -14.50 -15.93
C TYR A 94 6.68 -13.68 -14.83
N PRO A 95 5.70 -14.27 -14.11
CA PRO A 95 5.23 -13.71 -12.85
C PRO A 95 6.38 -13.59 -11.86
N ASP A 96 6.47 -12.45 -11.18
CA ASP A 96 7.55 -12.18 -10.23
C ASP A 96 7.18 -12.71 -8.85
N MET A 97 8.03 -13.55 -8.27
CA MET A 97 7.75 -14.19 -6.99
C MET A 97 8.02 -13.29 -5.79
N ALA A 98 8.57 -12.08 -5.97
CA ALA A 98 8.79 -11.12 -4.89
C ALA A 98 7.51 -10.84 -4.09
N LEU A 99 6.36 -10.70 -4.77
CA LEU A 99 5.06 -10.55 -4.11
C LEU A 99 4.80 -11.68 -3.10
N TYR A 100 5.00 -12.93 -3.51
CA TYR A 100 4.75 -14.09 -2.65
C TYR A 100 5.82 -14.26 -1.58
N GLN A 101 7.07 -13.91 -1.86
CA GLN A 101 8.14 -13.92 -0.84
C GLN A 101 7.76 -13.05 0.36
N GLU A 102 7.27 -11.83 0.12
CA GLU A 102 6.84 -10.94 1.20
C GLU A 102 5.59 -11.45 1.94
N ILE A 103 4.59 -11.96 1.21
CA ILE A 103 3.38 -12.54 1.82
C ILE A 103 3.76 -13.69 2.76
N ILE A 104 4.60 -14.62 2.29
CA ILE A 104 5.01 -15.81 3.04
C ILE A 104 5.83 -15.43 4.27
N LEU A 105 6.78 -14.48 4.15
CA LEU A 105 7.57 -13.98 5.28
C LEU A 105 6.65 -13.40 6.36
N LEU A 106 5.75 -12.50 5.97
CA LEU A 106 4.86 -11.80 6.89
C LEU A 106 3.84 -12.75 7.52
N GLU A 107 3.29 -13.69 6.76
CA GLU A 107 2.33 -14.68 7.25
C GLU A 107 2.95 -15.64 8.28
N HIS A 108 4.16 -16.14 8.01
CA HIS A 108 4.73 -17.20 8.83
C HIS A 108 5.60 -16.73 9.98
N PHE A 109 6.18 -15.54 9.92
CA PHE A 109 7.09 -15.05 10.95
C PHE A 109 6.52 -13.82 11.65
N PHE A 110 6.15 -12.79 10.91
CA PHE A 110 5.67 -11.55 11.50
C PHE A 110 4.32 -11.69 12.22
N ALA A 111 3.33 -12.30 11.56
CA ALA A 111 2.00 -12.49 12.13
C ALA A 111 2.01 -13.40 13.36
N LYS A 112 2.87 -14.43 13.37
CA LYS A 112 3.04 -15.31 14.53
C LYS A 112 3.65 -14.57 15.73
N GLY A 113 4.46 -13.55 15.49
CA GLY A 113 4.97 -12.62 16.51
C GLY A 113 3.93 -11.62 17.04
N GLY A 114 2.68 -11.66 16.54
CA GLY A 114 1.60 -10.76 16.96
C GLY A 114 1.43 -9.51 16.08
N GLY A 115 2.36 -9.27 15.16
CA GLY A 115 2.31 -8.15 14.21
C GLY A 115 1.08 -8.20 13.29
N LYS A 116 0.67 -7.06 12.75
CA LYS A 116 -0.41 -6.95 11.77
C LYS A 116 0.15 -6.48 10.44
N TYR A 117 -0.20 -7.15 9.35
CA TYR A 117 0.32 -6.76 8.05
C TYR A 117 -0.76 -6.72 6.99
N VAL A 118 -0.47 -5.94 5.95
CA VAL A 118 -1.18 -5.98 4.67
C VAL A 118 -0.17 -5.91 3.53
N VAL A 119 -0.27 -6.83 2.59
CA VAL A 119 0.39 -6.74 1.28
C VAL A 119 -0.68 -6.42 0.25
N GLU A 120 -0.50 -5.34 -0.50
CA GLU A 120 -1.42 -4.86 -1.53
C GLU A 120 -0.84 -5.08 -2.92
N SER A 121 -1.70 -5.47 -3.87
CA SER A 121 -1.33 -5.51 -5.28
C SER A 121 -2.56 -5.32 -6.17
N VAL A 122 -2.31 -4.98 -7.43
CA VAL A 122 -3.37 -4.94 -8.47
C VAL A 122 -3.92 -6.34 -8.76
N ARG A 123 -5.18 -6.41 -9.21
CA ARG A 123 -5.79 -7.69 -9.60
C ARG A 123 -5.00 -8.35 -10.74
N GLY A 124 -4.74 -9.64 -10.54
CA GLY A 124 -3.94 -10.43 -11.46
C GLY A 124 -4.70 -11.00 -12.66
N TYR A 125 -3.98 -11.48 -13.68
CA TYR A 125 -4.55 -12.17 -14.85
C TYR A 125 -4.77 -13.69 -14.63
N HIS A 126 -4.32 -14.22 -13.50
CA HIS A 126 -4.43 -15.63 -13.12
C HIS A 126 -4.94 -15.75 -11.69
N THR A 127 -5.39 -16.95 -11.31
CA THR A 127 -5.75 -17.27 -9.93
C THR A 127 -4.53 -17.07 -9.01
N PRO A 128 -4.63 -16.27 -7.94
CA PRO A 128 -3.55 -16.11 -6.98
C PRO A 128 -3.17 -17.43 -6.30
N LEU A 129 -1.87 -17.63 -6.01
CA LEU A 129 -1.39 -18.84 -5.33
C LEU A 129 -1.83 -18.90 -3.86
N ILE A 130 -1.90 -17.73 -3.23
CA ILE A 130 -2.43 -17.53 -1.88
C ILE A 130 -3.71 -16.68 -2.04
N PRO A 131 -4.87 -17.10 -1.51
CA PRO A 131 -6.12 -16.35 -1.67
C PRO A 131 -6.06 -14.95 -1.02
N PRO A 132 -6.33 -13.86 -1.78
CA PRO A 132 -6.41 -12.52 -1.22
C PRO A 132 -7.82 -12.17 -0.74
N GLN A 133 -7.90 -11.10 0.05
CA GLN A 133 -9.11 -10.32 0.25
C GLN A 133 -9.19 -9.19 -0.81
N THR A 134 -10.37 -8.60 -0.99
CA THR A 134 -10.60 -7.56 -2.01
C THR A 134 -11.20 -6.31 -1.41
N SER A 135 -10.70 -5.14 -1.81
CA SER A 135 -11.32 -3.85 -1.57
C SER A 135 -11.05 -2.92 -2.75
N GLY A 136 -12.08 -2.26 -3.28
CA GLY A 136 -11.99 -1.57 -4.56
C GLY A 136 -11.39 -2.45 -5.68
N ARG A 137 -10.35 -1.93 -6.33
CA ARG A 137 -9.68 -2.54 -7.51
C ARG A 137 -8.45 -3.40 -7.18
N HIS A 138 -8.14 -3.62 -5.90
CA HIS A 138 -6.90 -4.26 -5.46
C HIS A 138 -7.17 -5.58 -4.73
N TYR A 139 -6.12 -6.41 -4.69
CA TYR A 139 -5.98 -7.56 -3.83
C TYR A 139 -5.18 -7.18 -2.58
N PHE A 140 -5.55 -7.79 -1.46
CA PHE A 140 -4.92 -7.58 -0.16
C PHE A 140 -4.69 -8.93 0.53
N TRP A 141 -3.45 -9.20 0.93
CA TRP A 141 -3.11 -10.32 1.81
C TRP A 141 -2.84 -9.74 3.20
N ALA A 142 -3.66 -10.11 4.17
CA ALA A 142 -3.58 -9.59 5.53
C ALA A 142 -4.02 -10.64 6.53
N ASN A 143 -3.44 -10.59 7.73
CA ASN A 143 -3.82 -11.47 8.86
C ASN A 143 -5.00 -10.93 9.68
N PHE A 144 -5.78 -10.00 9.12
CA PHE A 144 -7.01 -9.46 9.68
C PHE A 144 -8.02 -9.18 8.57
N LYS A 145 -9.27 -8.94 8.92
CA LYS A 145 -10.34 -8.69 7.95
C LYS A 145 -10.13 -7.33 7.27
N ILE A 146 -10.04 -7.32 5.95
CA ILE A 146 -9.96 -6.11 5.13
C ILE A 146 -11.36 -5.50 4.97
N PRO A 147 -11.55 -4.22 5.32
CA PRO A 147 -12.81 -3.53 5.09
C PRO A 147 -13.10 -3.34 3.59
N THR A 148 -14.35 -3.59 3.19
CA THR A 148 -14.81 -3.30 1.82
C THR A 148 -15.19 -1.82 1.72
N VAL A 149 -14.40 -1.06 1.00
CA VAL A 149 -14.62 0.38 0.77
C VAL A 149 -14.60 0.64 -0.73
N GLU A 150 -15.53 1.47 -1.22
CA GLU A 150 -15.43 1.99 -2.57
C GLU A 150 -14.29 3.02 -2.62
N GLY A 151 -13.25 2.71 -3.40
CA GLY A 151 -12.16 3.65 -3.65
C GLY A 151 -12.44 4.61 -4.81
N VAL A 152 -11.60 5.63 -4.94
CA VAL A 152 -11.58 6.52 -6.10
C VAL A 152 -11.45 5.71 -7.40
N LYS A 153 -12.37 5.94 -8.34
CA LYS A 153 -12.34 5.32 -9.67
C LYS A 153 -11.30 6.03 -10.53
N ILE A 154 -10.13 5.40 -10.67
CA ILE A 154 -9.02 5.88 -11.49
C ILE A 154 -8.93 5.03 -12.76
N GLY A 155 -8.96 5.68 -13.94
CA GLY A 155 -8.76 5.02 -15.23
C GLY A 155 -9.24 5.87 -16.41
N ARG A 156 -8.72 5.57 -17.61
CA ARG A 156 -9.16 6.15 -18.89
C ARG A 156 -10.31 5.36 -19.56
N MET A 157 -10.77 4.29 -18.93
CA MET A 157 -11.64 3.30 -19.57
C MET A 157 -13.08 3.46 -19.11
N ALA A 158 -13.74 4.54 -19.54
CA ALA A 158 -15.19 4.53 -19.69
C ALA A 158 -15.49 4.48 -21.19
N LYS A 159 -16.26 3.48 -21.64
CA LYS A 159 -16.88 3.56 -22.97
C LYS A 159 -17.72 4.82 -22.99
N LEU A 160 -17.50 5.69 -23.96
CA LEU A 160 -18.48 6.74 -24.23
C LEU A 160 -19.78 6.07 -24.71
N LYS A 161 -20.91 6.76 -24.55
CA LYS A 161 -22.23 6.27 -24.94
C LYS A 161 -22.34 5.91 -26.44
N ASP A 162 -21.42 6.41 -27.26
CA ASP A 162 -21.33 6.21 -28.72
C ASP A 162 -20.38 5.05 -29.12
N GLY A 163 -19.78 4.33 -28.16
CA GLY A 163 -18.83 3.26 -28.43
C GLY A 163 -17.39 3.72 -28.69
N ASN A 164 -17.13 5.03 -28.74
CA ASN A 164 -15.77 5.56 -28.81
C ASN A 164 -15.07 5.52 -27.45
N ARG A 165 -13.73 5.48 -27.48
CA ARG A 165 -12.92 5.75 -26.28
C ARG A 165 -12.82 7.27 -26.13
N GLY A 166 -13.43 7.81 -25.10
CA GLY A 166 -13.32 9.24 -24.82
C GLY A 166 -12.01 9.58 -24.12
N ASP A 167 -11.39 10.68 -24.55
CA ASP A 167 -10.31 11.35 -23.80
C ASP A 167 -10.89 12.02 -22.55
N LYS A 168 -11.38 11.23 -21.58
CA LYS A 168 -11.62 11.79 -20.24
C LYS A 168 -10.30 11.89 -19.51
N LYS A 169 -10.02 13.09 -19.00
CA LYS A 169 -8.99 13.35 -17.99
C LYS A 169 -9.07 12.26 -16.93
N ASN A 170 -7.92 11.64 -16.69
CA ASN A 170 -7.71 10.72 -15.58
C ASN A 170 -8.27 11.39 -14.31
N ASN A 171 -9.16 10.74 -13.55
CA ASN A 171 -9.71 11.30 -12.29
C ASN A 171 -8.67 11.29 -11.15
N LEU A 172 -7.43 11.68 -11.46
CA LEU A 172 -6.30 11.65 -10.52
C LEU A 172 -6.41 12.78 -9.50
N ASP A 173 -7.03 13.90 -9.87
CA ASP A 173 -7.29 15.03 -8.96
C ASP A 173 -8.15 14.61 -7.75
N ALA A 174 -8.99 13.57 -7.90
CA ALA A 174 -9.78 13.02 -6.81
C ALA A 174 -8.94 12.33 -5.73
N LEU A 175 -7.66 12.03 -5.98
CA LEU A 175 -6.72 11.62 -4.93
C LEU A 175 -6.28 12.81 -4.06
N GLY A 176 -6.50 14.06 -4.50
CA GLY A 176 -6.25 15.28 -3.75
C GLY A 176 -4.78 15.62 -3.50
N PHE A 177 -3.85 15.16 -4.34
CA PHE A 177 -2.43 15.50 -4.23
C PHE A 177 -2.09 16.69 -5.13
N ASP A 178 -1.51 17.74 -4.55
CA ASP A 178 -0.85 18.78 -5.35
C ASP A 178 0.61 18.40 -5.58
N LEU A 179 0.89 17.94 -6.81
CA LEU A 179 2.24 17.62 -7.25
C LEU A 179 2.88 18.73 -8.08
N SER A 180 2.20 19.89 -8.25
CA SER A 180 2.72 21.01 -9.06
C SER A 180 4.12 21.49 -8.64
N PRO A 181 4.49 21.54 -7.34
CA PRO A 181 5.81 22.05 -6.92
C PRO A 181 6.97 21.10 -7.21
N PHE A 182 6.69 19.82 -7.51
CA PHE A 182 7.72 18.80 -7.66
C PHE A 182 8.09 18.60 -9.14
N SER A 183 9.36 18.31 -9.39
CA SER A 183 9.92 17.97 -10.70
C SER A 183 10.73 16.67 -10.59
N GLY A 184 11.14 16.09 -11.72
CA GLY A 184 11.92 14.84 -11.73
C GLY A 184 11.12 13.56 -11.46
N ILE A 185 9.78 13.64 -11.43
CA ILE A 185 8.87 12.50 -11.28
C ILE A 185 7.81 12.48 -12.37
N ASP A 186 7.38 11.28 -12.77
CA ASP A 186 6.18 11.09 -13.59
C ASP A 186 4.94 11.18 -12.69
N LYS A 187 4.41 12.40 -12.55
CA LYS A 187 3.26 12.75 -11.69
C LYS A 187 2.04 11.86 -11.96
N ASP A 188 1.79 11.58 -13.23
CA ASP A 188 0.66 10.80 -13.69
C ASP A 188 0.82 9.32 -13.30
N LYS A 189 2.03 8.77 -13.44
CA LYS A 189 2.36 7.40 -13.03
C LYS A 189 2.29 7.23 -11.52
N VAL A 190 2.87 8.13 -10.73
CA VAL A 190 2.83 8.01 -9.25
C VAL A 190 1.40 8.08 -8.73
N LEU A 191 0.55 8.95 -9.30
CA LEU A 191 -0.86 9.04 -8.91
C LEU A 191 -1.65 7.77 -9.27
N ARG A 192 -1.39 7.16 -10.43
CA ARG A 192 -2.06 5.89 -10.81
C ARG A 192 -1.67 4.72 -9.91
N ASN A 193 -0.46 4.75 -9.37
CA ASN A 193 0.06 3.73 -8.47
C ASN A 193 -0.45 3.91 -7.03
N CYS A 194 -1.04 5.06 -6.69
CA CYS A 194 -1.62 5.24 -5.37
C CYS A 194 -2.82 4.30 -5.13
N VAL A 195 -2.81 3.67 -3.95
CA VAL A 195 -4.02 3.17 -3.30
C VAL A 195 -4.95 4.36 -3.01
N SER A 196 -6.26 4.16 -3.13
CA SER A 196 -7.23 5.18 -2.75
C SER A 196 -7.10 5.53 -1.26
N PRO A 197 -7.01 6.81 -0.90
CA PRO A 197 -6.81 7.25 0.49
C PRO A 197 -7.81 6.66 1.48
N GLU A 198 -9.07 6.50 1.06
CA GLU A 198 -10.17 5.99 1.88
C GLU A 198 -9.98 4.49 2.20
N ILE A 199 -9.47 3.72 1.23
CA ILE A 199 -9.12 2.31 1.43
C ILE A 199 -7.92 2.23 2.39
N GLY A 200 -6.91 3.07 2.18
CA GLY A 200 -5.75 3.18 3.07
C GLY A 200 -6.14 3.48 4.51
N LEU A 201 -7.05 4.41 4.72
CA LEU A 201 -7.59 4.75 6.04
C LEU A 201 -8.32 3.59 6.70
N ALA A 202 -9.26 2.97 5.98
CA ALA A 202 -10.09 1.92 6.55
C ALA A 202 -9.25 0.71 6.99
N ILE A 203 -8.26 0.31 6.19
CA ILE A 203 -7.36 -0.79 6.53
C ILE A 203 -6.49 -0.42 7.74
N PHE A 204 -5.94 0.80 7.78
CA PHE A 204 -5.16 1.26 8.93
C PHE A 204 -6.00 1.31 10.21
N GLN A 205 -7.24 1.80 10.15
CA GLN A 205 -8.15 1.83 11.31
C GLN A 205 -8.48 0.41 11.81
N ALA A 206 -8.66 -0.55 10.92
CA ALA A 206 -8.88 -1.95 11.30
C ALA A 206 -7.66 -2.52 12.05
N ALA A 207 -6.45 -2.31 11.53
CA ALA A 207 -5.21 -2.75 12.20
C ALA A 207 -5.01 -2.04 13.56
N LYS A 208 -5.20 -0.71 13.59
CA LYS A 208 -5.07 0.11 14.80
C LYS A 208 -6.05 -0.31 15.90
N GLY A 209 -7.30 -0.59 15.54
CA GLY A 209 -8.31 -1.05 16.50
C GLY A 209 -7.94 -2.39 17.15
N ILE A 210 -7.33 -3.31 16.39
CA ILE A 210 -6.83 -4.58 16.92
C ILE A 210 -5.67 -4.33 17.91
N TYR A 211 -4.72 -3.48 17.54
CA TYR A 211 -3.61 -3.11 18.41
C TYR A 211 -4.11 -2.49 19.74
N GLU A 212 -5.08 -1.57 19.67
CA GLU A 212 -5.65 -0.92 20.86
C GLU A 212 -6.39 -1.91 21.77
N ALA A 213 -7.14 -2.85 21.19
CA ALA A 213 -7.85 -3.89 21.95
C ALA A 213 -6.87 -4.82 22.70
N GLN A 214 -5.83 -5.32 22.02
CA GLN A 214 -4.83 -6.19 22.62
C GLN A 214 -4.11 -5.54 23.82
N ARG A 215 -3.86 -4.23 23.75
CA ARG A 215 -3.23 -3.49 24.85
C ARG A 215 -4.17 -3.23 26.02
N ALA A 216 -5.47 -3.06 25.78
CA ALA A 216 -6.45 -2.92 26.84
C ALA A 216 -6.54 -4.21 27.67
N GLU A 217 -6.61 -5.37 27.01
CA GLU A 217 -6.62 -6.70 27.66
C GLU A 217 -5.36 -6.95 28.48
N ALA A 218 -4.18 -6.66 27.91
CA ALA A 218 -2.91 -6.78 28.64
C ALA A 218 -2.87 -5.85 29.87
N GLY A 219 -3.42 -4.65 29.79
CA GLY A 219 -3.50 -3.72 30.93
C GLY A 219 -4.42 -4.20 32.06
N THR A 220 -5.48 -4.95 31.73
CA THR A 220 -6.41 -5.51 32.74
C THR A 220 -5.90 -6.76 33.44
N LEU A 221 -4.98 -7.52 32.83
CA LEU A 221 -4.42 -8.75 33.42
C LEU A 221 -3.37 -8.49 34.52
N PHE A 222 -2.85 -7.26 34.61
CA PHE A 222 -1.83 -6.85 35.59
C PHE A 222 -2.29 -5.68 36.47
N GLY A 223 -3.59 -5.38 36.48
CA GLY A 223 -4.21 -4.29 37.26
C GLY A 223 -5.04 -4.79 38.43
#